data_AF-A0A847Q129-F1
#
_entry.id   AF-A0A847Q129-F1
#
_cell.length_a   1.000
_cell.length_b   1.000
_cell.length_c   1.000
_cell.angle_alpha   90.00
_cell.angle_beta   90.00
_cell.angle_gamma   90.00
#
_symmetry.space_group_name_H-M   'P 1'
#
loop_
_entity.id
_entity.type
_entity.pdbx_description
1 polymer ?
#
loop_
_entity_poly.entity_id
_entity_poly.type
_entity_poly.pdbx_seq_one_letter_code
_entity_poly.pdbx_strand_id
1 'polypeptide(L)'
;AAARSAPGRGFDFVFLHHKPTDSSGEDGDPFAKIAAVEEFDAMLPGLVSAGFDVVCVTGDHSTPCAMKLHSWHPVPLLIHGGPQRTGMSSAFSERQACSGALGTIRAVDLMPILLASAGRLAKYGA
;
A
#
# COMPACT_ATOMS: atom_id res chain seq x y z
N ALA A 1 -7.82 -13.06 9.51
CA ALA A 1 -8.99 -13.05 10.41
C ALA A 1 -9.08 -11.76 11.24
N ALA A 2 -8.04 -11.38 12.00
CA ALA A 2 -8.07 -10.21 12.89
C ALA A 2 -8.26 -8.86 12.17
N ALA A 3 -7.57 -8.64 11.05
CA ALA A 3 -7.69 -7.39 10.29
C ALA A 3 -9.11 -7.14 9.74
N ARG A 4 -9.78 -8.22 9.32
CA ARG A 4 -11.11 -8.16 8.69
C ARG A 4 -12.22 -7.84 9.69
N SER A 5 -12.07 -8.24 10.96
CA SER A 5 -13.05 -7.96 12.01
C SER A 5 -12.76 -6.67 12.77
N ALA A 6 -11.68 -5.97 12.45
CA ALA A 6 -11.24 -4.79 13.19
C ALA A 6 -12.27 -3.63 13.17
N PRO A 7 -12.96 -3.30 12.06
CA PRO A 7 -13.99 -2.25 12.08
C PRO A 7 -15.12 -2.56 13.06
N GLY A 8 -15.63 -3.81 13.07
CA GLY A 8 -16.67 -4.25 14.00
C GLY A 8 -16.24 -4.29 15.47
N ARG A 9 -14.93 -4.14 15.74
CA ARG A 9 -14.36 -4.05 17.09
C ARG A 9 -14.00 -2.61 17.49
N GLY A 10 -14.37 -1.62 16.67
CA GLY A 10 -14.15 -0.20 16.95
C GLY A 10 -12.74 0.29 16.61
N PHE A 11 -11.99 -0.42 15.76
CA PHE A 11 -10.69 0.08 15.28
C PHE A 11 -10.90 0.98 14.07
N ASP A 12 -10.39 2.20 14.16
CA ASP A 12 -10.44 3.20 13.10
C ASP A 12 -9.27 3.11 12.11
N PHE A 13 -8.19 2.44 12.50
CA PHE A 13 -6.97 2.28 11.72
C PHE A 13 -6.37 0.91 11.96
N VAL A 14 -5.95 0.26 10.87
CA VAL A 14 -5.27 -1.04 10.91
C VAL A 14 -4.06 -0.98 10.02
N PHE A 15 -2.91 -1.37 10.58
CA PHE A 15 -1.66 -1.55 9.85
C PHE A 15 -1.37 -3.04 9.69
N LEU A 16 -1.06 -3.46 8.46
CA LEU A 16 -0.67 -4.82 8.12
C LEU A 16 0.70 -4.79 7.47
N HIS A 17 1.57 -5.70 7.90
CA HIS A 17 2.92 -5.81 7.40
C HIS A 17 3.18 -7.22 6.89
N HIS A 18 3.65 -7.33 5.64
CA HIS A 18 3.94 -8.59 4.95
C HIS A 18 5.43 -8.67 4.64
N LYS A 19 6.21 -9.31 5.51
CA LYS A 19 7.68 -9.40 5.42
C LYS A 19 8.25 -10.28 4.28
N PRO A 20 7.62 -11.40 3.85
CA PRO A 20 8.26 -12.36 2.93
C PRO A 20 8.78 -11.77 1.60
N THR A 21 8.17 -10.70 1.11
CA THR A 21 8.58 -10.00 -0.12
C THR A 21 9.96 -9.34 -0.01
N ASP A 22 10.35 -8.91 1.17
CA ASP A 22 11.65 -8.30 1.41
C ASP A 22 12.75 -9.36 1.54
N SER A 23 12.50 -10.41 2.34
CA SER A 23 13.47 -11.50 2.54
C SER A 23 13.84 -12.21 1.23
N SER A 24 12.85 -12.47 0.37
CA SER A 24 13.11 -13.02 -0.98
C SER A 24 13.87 -12.05 -1.90
N GLY A 25 13.73 -10.74 -1.68
CA GLY A 25 14.55 -9.72 -2.31
C GLY A 25 16.01 -9.76 -1.87
N GLU A 26 16.27 -9.87 -0.57
CA GLU A 26 17.61 -10.01 0.02
C GLU A 26 18.31 -11.31 -0.42
N ASP A 27 17.56 -12.41 -0.53
CA ASP A 27 18.08 -13.68 -1.05
C ASP A 27 18.42 -13.62 -2.55
N GLY A 28 17.82 -12.65 -3.27
CA GLY A 28 17.93 -12.51 -4.71
C GLY A 28 17.13 -13.55 -5.48
N ASP A 29 16.07 -14.09 -4.89
CA ASP A 29 15.18 -15.08 -5.49
C ASP A 29 13.92 -14.40 -6.08
N PRO A 30 13.87 -14.16 -7.40
CA PRO A 30 12.72 -13.53 -8.01
C PRO A 30 11.46 -14.40 -7.96
N PHE A 31 11.57 -15.72 -7.96
CA PHE A 31 10.40 -16.60 -7.96
C PHE A 31 9.76 -16.66 -6.58
N ALA A 32 10.57 -16.73 -5.52
CA ALA A 32 10.09 -16.61 -4.15
C ALA A 32 9.44 -15.24 -3.91
N LYS A 33 10.01 -14.17 -4.48
CA LYS A 33 9.45 -12.81 -4.35
C LYS A 33 8.10 -12.67 -5.05
N ILE A 34 7.95 -13.23 -6.25
CA ILE A 34 6.67 -13.29 -6.96
C ILE A 34 5.63 -14.04 -6.12
N ALA A 35 5.97 -15.25 -5.64
CA ALA A 35 5.06 -16.05 -4.82
C ALA A 35 4.62 -15.31 -3.54
N ALA A 36 5.54 -14.58 -2.89
CA ALA A 36 5.23 -13.77 -1.73
C ALA A 36 4.27 -12.61 -2.05
N VAL A 37 4.38 -11.99 -3.23
CA VAL A 37 3.44 -10.96 -3.69
C VAL A 37 2.06 -11.57 -4.00
N GLU A 38 2.01 -12.73 -4.67
CA GLU A 38 0.77 -13.43 -5.00
C GLU A 38 0.02 -13.92 -3.74
N GLU A 39 0.76 -14.39 -2.73
CA GLU A 39 0.17 -14.73 -1.41
C GLU A 39 -0.50 -13.50 -0.78
N PHE A 40 0.15 -12.35 -0.84
CA PHE A 40 -0.43 -11.09 -0.36
C PHE A 40 -1.66 -10.67 -1.16
N ASP A 41 -1.58 -10.74 -2.50
CA ASP A 41 -2.68 -10.41 -3.40
C ASP A 41 -3.94 -11.26 -3.12
N ALA A 42 -3.76 -12.56 -2.89
CA ALA A 42 -4.86 -13.46 -2.53
C ALA A 42 -5.60 -13.07 -1.23
N MET A 43 -4.95 -12.34 -0.32
CA MET A 43 -5.57 -11.85 0.91
C MET A 43 -6.37 -10.55 0.71
N LEU A 44 -6.03 -9.74 -0.30
CA LEU A 44 -6.56 -8.39 -0.52
C LEU A 44 -8.08 -8.32 -0.68
N PRO A 45 -8.76 -9.19 -1.47
CA PRO A 45 -10.22 -9.10 -1.63
C PRO A 45 -10.98 -9.11 -0.30
N GLY A 46 -10.51 -9.92 0.66
CA GLY A 46 -11.11 -9.98 1.98
C GLY A 46 -10.77 -8.79 2.90
N LEU A 47 -9.69 -8.05 2.61
CA LEU A 47 -9.34 -6.81 3.30
C LEU A 47 -10.12 -5.62 2.75
N VAL A 48 -10.26 -5.54 1.42
CA VAL A 48 -11.04 -4.50 0.75
C VAL A 48 -12.52 -4.61 1.11
N SER A 49 -13.04 -5.83 1.24
CA SER A 49 -14.43 -6.06 1.68
C SER A 49 -14.66 -5.94 3.20
N ALA A 50 -13.63 -5.61 3.99
CA ALA A 50 -13.76 -5.52 5.45
C ALA A 50 -14.50 -4.28 5.95
N GLY A 51 -14.89 -3.36 5.07
CA GLY A 51 -15.68 -2.17 5.42
C GLY A 51 -14.84 -0.96 5.86
N PHE A 52 -13.59 -0.86 5.41
CA PHE A 52 -12.79 0.35 5.56
C PHE A 52 -13.11 1.36 4.45
N ASP A 53 -13.23 2.65 4.80
CA ASP A 53 -13.49 3.72 3.83
C ASP A 53 -12.30 3.98 2.90
N VAL A 54 -11.08 3.73 3.39
CA VAL A 54 -9.82 3.92 2.67
C VAL A 54 -8.92 2.72 2.91
N VAL A 55 -8.35 2.19 1.83
CA VAL A 55 -7.35 1.12 1.83
C VAL A 55 -6.10 1.64 1.12
N CYS A 56 -4.94 1.41 1.73
CA CYS A 56 -3.64 1.81 1.18
C CYS A 56 -2.74 0.58 1.04
N VAL A 57 -2.06 0.47 -0.10
CA VAL A 57 -1.06 -0.58 -0.38
C VAL A 57 0.22 0.07 -0.88
N THR A 58 1.34 -0.24 -0.24
CA THR A 58 2.68 0.20 -0.64
C THR A 58 3.75 -0.67 0.04
N GLY A 59 5.01 -0.48 -0.34
CA GLY A 59 6.17 -0.96 0.41
C GLY A 59 6.72 0.13 1.32
N ASP A 60 7.48 -0.24 2.34
CA ASP A 60 8.28 0.70 3.14
C ASP A 60 9.60 1.06 2.44
N HIS A 61 10.16 0.13 1.65
CA HIS A 61 11.29 0.36 0.77
C HIS A 61 11.35 -0.63 -0.42
N SER A 62 12.28 -0.37 -1.34
CA SER A 62 12.55 -1.24 -2.49
C SER A 62 13.73 -2.18 -2.19
N THR A 63 13.54 -3.48 -2.37
CA THR A 63 14.62 -4.50 -2.24
C THR A 63 14.77 -5.31 -3.54
N PRO A 64 15.46 -4.80 -4.57
CA PRO A 64 15.57 -5.49 -5.86
C PRO A 64 16.38 -6.79 -5.76
N CYS A 65 15.86 -7.90 -6.30
CA CYS A 65 16.53 -9.21 -6.23
C CYS A 65 17.95 -9.19 -6.85
N ALA A 66 18.15 -8.41 -7.92
CA ALA A 66 19.47 -8.24 -8.54
C ALA A 66 20.49 -7.52 -7.63
N MET A 67 20.02 -6.71 -6.68
CA MET A 67 20.86 -5.96 -5.74
C MET A 67 21.06 -6.69 -4.41
N LYS A 68 20.11 -7.53 -3.98
CA LYS A 68 20.14 -8.25 -2.69
C LYS A 68 20.28 -7.33 -1.47
N LEU A 69 19.82 -6.09 -1.59
CA LEU A 69 19.89 -5.06 -0.56
C LEU A 69 18.84 -3.98 -0.83
N HIS A 70 18.55 -3.19 0.21
CA HIS A 70 17.61 -2.08 0.10
C HIS A 70 18.16 -0.99 -0.83
N SER A 71 17.31 -0.45 -1.68
CA SER A 71 17.66 0.58 -2.65
C SER A 71 16.80 1.84 -2.46
N TRP A 72 17.27 2.95 -3.03
CA TRP A 72 16.61 4.25 -2.97
C TRP A 72 15.44 4.40 -3.96
N HIS A 73 15.17 3.37 -4.77
CA HIS A 73 14.11 3.43 -5.78
C HIS A 73 12.75 3.66 -5.10
N PRO A 74 11.91 4.56 -5.64
CA PRO A 74 10.58 4.79 -5.10
C PRO A 74 9.74 3.51 -5.16
N VAL A 75 8.83 3.37 -4.20
CA VAL A 75 7.89 2.24 -4.11
C VAL A 75 6.54 2.62 -4.73
N PRO A 76 5.84 1.67 -5.37
CA PRO A 76 4.49 1.93 -5.85
C PRO A 76 3.53 2.16 -4.67
N LEU A 77 2.62 3.13 -4.81
CA LEU A 77 1.61 3.49 -3.81
C LEU A 77 0.23 3.49 -4.47
N LEU A 78 -0.72 2.80 -3.84
CA LEU A 78 -2.12 2.78 -4.22
C LEU A 78 -2.99 3.15 -3.03
N ILE A 79 -3.90 4.10 -3.24
CA ILE A 79 -4.95 4.49 -2.30
C ILE A 79 -6.29 4.21 -2.97
N HIS A 80 -7.13 3.43 -2.32
CA HIS A 80 -8.48 3.08 -2.77
C HIS A 80 -9.50 3.56 -1.75
N GLY A 81 -10.62 4.11 -2.23
CA GLY A 81 -11.67 4.68 -1.39
C GLY A 81 -11.53 6.19 -1.17
N GLY A 82 -12.58 6.80 -0.61
CA GLY A 82 -12.71 8.25 -0.54
C GLY A 82 -12.85 8.94 -1.92
N PRO A 83 -12.93 10.28 -1.97
CA PRO A 83 -12.93 11.04 -3.21
C PRO A 83 -11.52 11.03 -3.84
N GLN A 84 -11.37 10.31 -4.96
CA GLN A 84 -10.08 10.16 -5.64
C GLN A 84 -10.17 10.54 -7.12
N ARG A 85 -9.07 11.02 -7.70
CA ARG A 85 -8.90 11.14 -9.15
C ARG A 85 -8.46 9.77 -9.69
N THR A 86 -9.33 9.10 -10.44
CA THR A 86 -9.11 7.73 -10.92
C THR A 86 -8.93 7.68 -12.44
N GLY A 87 -8.56 6.52 -12.98
CA GLY A 87 -8.51 6.27 -14.43
C GLY A 87 -7.16 6.47 -15.12
N MET A 88 -6.11 6.86 -14.39
CA MET A 88 -4.76 7.05 -14.96
C MET A 88 -3.91 5.76 -15.00
N SER A 89 -4.39 4.69 -14.35
CA SER A 89 -3.71 3.40 -14.26
C SER A 89 -4.75 2.28 -14.16
N SER A 90 -4.40 1.10 -14.67
CA SER A 90 -5.26 -0.09 -14.68
C SER A 90 -4.69 -1.29 -13.91
N ALA A 91 -3.48 -1.17 -13.35
CA ALA A 91 -2.82 -2.25 -12.61
C ALA A 91 -1.82 -1.69 -11.59
N PHE A 92 -1.46 -2.50 -10.59
CA PHE A 92 -0.48 -2.11 -9.57
C PHE A 92 0.92 -2.65 -9.91
N SER A 93 1.82 -1.75 -10.31
CA SER A 93 3.25 -2.04 -10.58
C SER A 93 4.04 -0.75 -10.53
N GLU A 94 5.36 -0.83 -10.49
CA GLU A 94 6.27 0.32 -10.51
C GLU A 94 6.03 1.19 -11.75
N ARG A 95 5.85 0.58 -12.93
CA ARG A 95 5.60 1.31 -14.18
C ARG A 95 4.26 2.05 -14.17
N GLN A 96 3.22 1.41 -13.64
CA GLN A 96 1.89 1.99 -13.55
C GLN A 96 1.82 3.12 -12.51
N ALA A 97 2.57 3.01 -11.41
CA ALA A 97 2.66 4.05 -10.40
C ALA A 97 3.24 5.37 -10.95
N CYS A 98 4.11 5.32 -11.96
CA CYS A 98 4.66 6.52 -12.61
C CYS A 98 3.59 7.40 -13.29
N SER A 99 2.45 6.84 -13.67
CA SER A 99 1.33 7.61 -14.25
C SER A 99 0.22 7.89 -13.24
N GLY A 100 0.40 7.61 -11.95
CA GLY A 100 -0.62 7.83 -10.93
C GLY A 100 -0.85 9.30 -10.59
N ALA A 101 -2.09 9.67 -10.24
CA ALA A 101 -2.46 11.05 -9.90
C ALA A 101 -1.72 11.61 -8.66
N LEU A 102 -1.22 10.74 -7.79
CA LEU A 102 -0.47 11.11 -6.58
C LEU A 102 0.93 11.67 -6.89
N GLY A 103 1.50 11.32 -8.07
CA GLY A 103 2.90 11.57 -8.36
C GLY A 103 3.84 10.87 -7.36
N THR A 104 5.02 11.46 -7.15
CA THR A 104 5.99 10.98 -6.15
C THR A 104 5.90 11.84 -4.89
N ILE A 105 5.53 11.22 -3.77
CA ILE A 105 5.43 11.86 -2.45
C ILE A 105 6.46 11.29 -1.48
N ARG A 106 6.68 11.97 -0.34
CA ARG A 106 7.50 11.42 0.75
C ARG A 106 6.63 10.58 1.66
N ALA A 107 7.21 9.54 2.26
CA ALA A 107 6.49 8.65 3.18
C ALA A 107 5.85 9.39 4.36
N VAL A 108 6.48 10.47 4.85
CA VAL A 108 5.94 11.30 5.95
C VAL A 108 4.62 12.00 5.59
N ASP A 109 4.36 12.19 4.30
CA ASP A 109 3.16 12.86 3.81
C ASP A 109 1.98 11.87 3.63
N LEU A 110 2.24 10.54 3.71
CA LEU A 110 1.23 9.51 3.44
C LEU A 110 0.07 9.53 4.46
N MET A 111 0.37 9.55 5.76
CA MET A 111 -0.68 9.51 6.79
C MET A 111 -1.63 10.72 6.71
N PRO A 112 -1.16 11.98 6.56
CA PRO A 112 -2.04 13.12 6.29
C PRO A 112 -2.94 12.92 5.07
N ILE A 113 -2.41 12.36 3.97
CA ILE A 113 -3.18 12.08 2.75
C ILE A 113 -4.27 11.02 3.01
N LEU A 114 -3.94 9.94 3.74
CA LEU A 114 -4.90 8.91 4.10
C LEU A 114 -6.02 9.45 5.00
N LEU A 115 -5.68 10.26 6.00
CA LEU A 115 -6.66 10.92 6.86
C LEU A 115 -7.56 11.88 6.08
N ALA A 116 -7.00 12.65 5.15
CA ALA A 116 -7.77 13.53 4.27
C ALA A 116 -8.72 12.71 3.37
N SER A 117 -8.23 11.63 2.76
CA SER A 117 -9.03 10.72 1.92
C SER A 117 -10.18 10.08 2.70
N ALA A 118 -9.98 9.79 3.99
CA ALA A 118 -10.99 9.21 4.88
C ALA A 118 -11.93 10.26 5.51
N GLY A 119 -11.78 11.55 5.18
CA GLY A 119 -12.58 12.62 5.80
C GLY A 119 -12.28 12.84 7.30
N ARG A 120 -11.11 12.38 7.77
CA ARG A 120 -10.68 12.42 9.18
C ARG A 120 -9.63 13.50 9.47
N LEU A 121 -9.33 14.36 8.50
CA LEU A 121 -8.41 15.48 8.69
C LEU A 121 -9.19 16.75 9.04
N ALA A 122 -8.90 17.34 10.20
CA ALA A 122 -9.49 18.62 10.58
C ALA A 122 -8.88 19.77 9.77
N LYS A 123 -9.73 20.72 9.38
CA LYS A 123 -9.27 21.97 8.78
C LYS A 123 -8.47 22.78 9.80
N TYR A 124 -7.30 23.25 9.42
CA TYR A 124 -6.51 24.16 10.24
C TYR A 124 -6.80 25.62 9.85
N GLY A 125 -7.41 26.37 10.77
CA GLY A 125 -7.86 27.73 10.53
C GLY A 125 -9.10 27.83 9.64
N ALA A 126 -9.67 29.05 9.58
CA ALA A 126 -10.88 29.46 8.86
C ALA A 126 -12.19 28.73 9.25
#